data_AF-A0A851G7M1-F1
#
_entry.id   AF-A0A851G7M1-F1
#
_cell.length_a   1.000
_cell.length_b   1.000
_cell.length_c   1.000
_cell.angle_alpha   90.00
_cell.angle_beta   90.00
_cell.angle_gamma   90.00
#
_symmetry.space_group_name_H-M   'P 1'
#
loop_
_entity.id
_entity.type
_entity.pdbx_description
1 polymer ?
#
loop_
_entity_poly.entity_id
_entity_poly.type
_entity_poly.pdbx_seq_one_letter_code
_entity_poly.pdbx_strand_id
1 'polypeptide(L)'
;MKAHLQVIFTLDELAAYLKVGKRTLYRLAAHGEIPAFKVGGTWRFPQSEIDQWINDQTRAAAKKEVMRKREQQKSSEQPVSPGRTARHSRQRA
;
A
#
# COMPACT_ATOMS: atom_id res chain seq x y z
N MET A 1 -1.30 39.01 6.76
CA MET A 1 -0.65 37.69 6.67
C MET A 1 -1.50 36.70 7.45
N LYS A 2 -2.10 35.69 6.80
CA LYS A 2 -2.91 34.68 7.51
C LYS A 2 -1.95 33.76 8.26
N ALA A 3 -2.04 33.73 9.59
CA ALA A 3 -1.38 32.70 10.38
C ALA A 3 -1.94 31.34 9.95
N HIS A 4 -1.10 30.49 9.36
CA HIS A 4 -1.46 29.10 9.12
C HIS A 4 -1.38 28.39 10.47
N LEU A 5 -2.50 28.35 11.20
CA LEU A 5 -2.62 27.50 12.38
C LEU A 5 -2.58 26.06 11.90
N GLN A 6 -1.46 25.39 12.18
CA GLN A 6 -1.30 23.96 11.94
C GLN A 6 -2.25 23.23 12.88
N VAL A 7 -3.27 22.57 12.32
CA VAL A 7 -4.20 21.75 13.10
C VAL A 7 -3.47 20.49 13.54
N ILE A 8 -3.54 20.19 14.84
CA ILE A 8 -2.91 19.02 15.45
C ILE A 8 -3.97 18.20 16.12
N PHE A 9 -4.10 16.94 15.72
CA PHE A 9 -5.01 16.00 16.34
C PHE A 9 -4.40 15.35 17.58
N THR A 10 -5.26 15.04 18.53
CA THR A 10 -5.07 14.04 19.57
C THR A 10 -5.30 12.62 19.03
N LEU A 11 -4.95 11.62 19.84
CA LEU A 11 -5.23 10.22 19.51
C LEU A 11 -6.74 9.96 19.28
N ASP A 12 -7.60 10.58 20.09
CA ASP A 12 -9.05 10.38 20.00
C ASP A 12 -9.64 11.03 18.74
N GLU A 13 -9.22 12.25 18.44
CA GLU A 13 -9.66 12.97 17.23
C GLU A 13 -9.20 12.24 15.96
N LEU A 14 -7.95 11.79 15.92
CA LEU A 14 -7.44 11.07 14.74
C LEU A 14 -8.09 9.69 14.60
N ALA A 15 -8.36 8.99 15.71
CA ALA A 15 -9.08 7.72 15.69
C ALA A 15 -10.49 7.88 15.11
N ALA A 16 -11.20 8.95 15.50
CA ALA A 16 -12.50 9.29 14.94
C ALA A 16 -12.40 9.68 13.46
N TYR A 17 -11.40 10.48 13.10
CA TYR A 17 -11.17 10.94 11.74
C TYR A 17 -10.89 9.78 10.76
N LEU A 18 -9.97 8.89 11.11
CA LEU A 18 -9.62 7.71 10.29
C LEU A 18 -10.64 6.57 10.43
N LYS A 19 -11.57 6.66 11.39
CA LYS A 19 -12.50 5.59 11.77
C LYS A 19 -11.79 4.29 12.15
N VAL A 20 -10.72 4.41 12.93
CA VAL A 20 -9.89 3.28 13.40
C VAL A 20 -9.86 3.24 14.92
N GLY A 21 -9.79 2.05 15.51
CA GLY A 21 -9.69 1.90 16.95
C GLY A 21 -8.40 2.49 17.53
N LYS A 22 -8.49 3.16 18.70
CA LYS A 22 -7.35 3.81 19.37
C LYS A 22 -6.16 2.88 19.61
N ARG A 23 -6.42 1.60 19.91
CA ARG A 23 -5.35 0.60 20.14
C ARG A 23 -4.49 0.40 18.90
N THR A 24 -5.13 0.35 17.72
CA THR A 24 -4.42 0.24 16.45
C THR A 24 -3.62 1.51 16.20
N LEU A 25 -4.24 2.68 16.37
CA LEU A 25 -3.57 3.96 16.15
C LEU A 25 -2.36 4.16 17.08
N TYR A 26 -2.49 3.77 18.34
CA TYR A 26 -1.39 3.79 19.30
C TYR A 26 -0.22 2.93 18.85
N ARG A 27 -0.50 1.69 18.38
CA ARG A 27 0.54 0.81 17.84
C ARG A 27 1.22 1.42 16.63
N LEU A 28 0.45 1.95 15.67
CA LEU A 28 1.01 2.61 14.49
C LEU A 28 1.94 3.76 14.87
N ALA A 29 1.52 4.60 15.82
CA ALA A 29 2.35 5.71 16.31
C ALA A 29 3.62 5.20 17.02
N ALA A 30 3.49 4.18 17.87
CA ALA A 30 4.63 3.59 18.58
C ALA A 30 5.64 2.90 17.64
N HIS A 31 5.17 2.33 16.54
CA HIS A 31 6.02 1.71 15.51
C HIS A 31 6.54 2.71 14.46
N GLY A 32 6.11 3.98 14.51
CA GLY A 32 6.50 4.99 13.52
C GLY A 32 5.88 4.78 12.13
N GLU A 33 4.80 4.02 12.04
CA GLU A 33 4.10 3.72 10.77
C GLU A 33 3.14 4.84 10.35
N ILE A 34 2.77 5.71 11.28
CA ILE A 34 1.95 6.90 11.04
C ILE A 34 2.70 8.15 11.55
N PRO A 35 2.64 9.29 10.84
CA PRO A 35 3.29 10.52 11.28
C PRO A 35 2.74 10.99 12.63
N ALA A 36 3.57 10.92 13.66
CA ALA A 36 3.19 11.28 15.02
C ALA A 36 4.43 11.72 15.82
N PHE A 37 4.22 12.58 16.81
CA PHE A 37 5.26 12.96 17.76
C PHE A 37 4.69 12.99 19.17
N LYS A 38 5.57 12.86 20.17
CA LYS A 38 5.18 12.76 21.58
C LYS A 38 5.53 14.05 22.32
N VAL A 39 4.56 14.63 23.03
CA VAL A 39 4.74 15.82 23.88
C VAL A 39 4.03 15.59 25.20
N GLY A 40 4.75 15.74 26.31
CA GLY A 40 4.18 15.60 27.66
C GLY A 40 3.54 14.23 27.92
N GLY A 41 4.03 13.17 27.27
CA GLY A 41 3.47 11.82 27.41
C GLY A 41 2.32 11.50 26.44
N THR A 42 1.80 12.49 25.70
CA THR A 42 0.68 12.32 24.75
C THR A 42 1.15 12.36 23.31
N TRP A 43 0.53 11.56 22.45
CA TRP A 43 0.75 11.58 21.00
C TRP A 43 0.00 12.74 20.34
N ARG A 44 0.67 13.37 19.38
CA ARG A 44 0.17 14.47 18.56
C ARG A 44 0.39 14.15 17.09
N PHE A 45 -0.59 14.52 16.27
CA PHE A 45 -0.64 14.17 14.86
C PHE A 45 -0.90 15.43 14.04
N PRO A 46 0.11 15.98 13.33
CA PRO A 46 -0.09 17.13 12.46
C PRO A 46 -1.03 16.77 11.31
N GLN A 47 -2.10 17.52 11.09
CA GLN A 47 -3.07 17.22 10.04
C GLN A 47 -2.41 17.13 8.66
N SER A 48 -1.51 18.06 8.33
CA SER A 48 -0.84 18.09 7.02
C SER A 48 -0.02 16.84 6.72
N GLU A 49 0.60 16.27 7.75
CA GLU A 49 1.40 15.04 7.65
C GLU A 49 0.49 13.82 7.50
N ILE A 50 -0.63 13.80 8.25
CA ILE A 50 -1.65 12.75 8.11
C ILE A 50 -2.27 12.77 6.71
N ASP A 51 -2.59 13.93 6.17
CA ASP A 51 -3.16 14.07 4.82
C ASP A 51 -2.19 13.54 3.75
N GLN A 52 -0.90 13.85 3.88
CA GLN A 52 0.15 13.31 3.01
C GLN A 52 0.26 11.79 3.14
N TRP A 53 0.29 11.28 4.37
CA TRP A 53 0.35 9.84 4.63
C TRP A 53 -0.84 9.09 4.03
N ILE A 54 -2.07 9.62 4.12
CA ILE A 54 -3.26 9.01 3.49
C ILE A 54 -3.08 8.91 1.97
N ASN A 55 -2.57 9.98 1.35
CA ASN A 55 -2.31 10.00 -0.10
C ASN A 55 -1.26 8.96 -0.50
N ASP A 56 -0.20 8.82 0.29
CA ASP A 56 0.86 7.84 0.04
C ASP A 56 0.37 6.41 0.19
N GLN A 57 -0.42 6.11 1.23
CA GLN A 57 -1.04 4.78 1.41
C GLN A 57 -1.94 4.41 0.24
N THR A 58 -2.76 5.36 -0.23
CA THR A 58 -3.66 5.16 -1.37
C THR A 58 -2.89 4.85 -2.65
N ARG A 59 -1.79 5.59 -2.91
CA ARG A 59 -0.91 5.36 -4.06
C ARG A 59 -0.17 4.03 -3.98
N ALA A 60 0.33 3.67 -2.79
CA ALA A 60 1.01 2.40 -2.56
C ALA A 60 0.09 1.20 -2.81
N ALA A 61 -1.17 1.28 -2.35
CA ALA A 61 -2.18 0.25 -2.61
C ALA A 61 -2.46 0.09 -4.12
N ALA A 62 -2.61 1.19 -4.86
CA ALA A 62 -2.83 1.15 -6.30
C ALA A 62 -1.64 0.51 -7.05
N LYS A 63 -0.40 0.84 -6.67
CA LYS A 63 0.81 0.25 -7.28
C LYS A 63 0.90 -1.26 -7.06
N LYS A 64 0.58 -1.73 -5.84
CA LYS A 64 0.57 -3.17 -5.50
C LYS A 64 -0.42 -3.94 -6.37
N GLU A 65 -1.62 -3.39 -6.60
CA GLU A 65 -2.63 -4.03 -7.44
C GLU A 65 -2.20 -4.15 -8.91
N VAL A 66 -1.59 -3.10 -9.47
CA VAL A 66 -1.07 -3.11 -10.84
C VAL A 66 0.03 -4.15 -11.02
N MET A 67 0.95 -4.25 -10.05
CA MET A 67 2.02 -5.26 -10.08
C MET A 67 1.45 -6.68 -10.02
N ARG A 68 0.50 -6.94 -9.11
CA ARG A 68 -0.17 -8.24 -9.00
C ARG A 68 -0.85 -8.66 -10.32
N LYS A 69 -1.57 -7.74 -10.98
CA LYS A 69 -2.22 -8.03 -12.27
C LYS A 69 -1.21 -8.34 -13.39
N ARG A 70 -0.09 -7.62 -13.43
CA ARG A 70 0.98 -7.85 -14.42
C ARG A 70 1.67 -9.21 -14.23
N GLU A 71 1.93 -9.62 -13.00
CA GLU A 71 2.48 -10.93 -12.69
C GLU A 71 1.52 -12.06 -13.10
N GLN A 72 0.22 -11.89 -12.82
CA GLN A 72 -0.80 -12.86 -13.20
C GLN A 72 -0.93 -13.02 -14.73
N GLN A 73 -0.88 -11.92 -15.49
CA GLN A 73 -0.90 -11.96 -16.96
C GLN A 73 0.35 -12.61 -17.56
N LYS A 74 1.54 -12.33 -17.01
CA LYS A 74 2.80 -12.91 -17.48
C LYS A 74 2.88 -14.43 -17.26
N SER A 75 2.19 -14.94 -16.22
CA SER A 75 2.08 -16.39 -15.98
C SER A 75 1.08 -17.12 -16.90
N SER A 76 0.16 -16.40 -17.54
CA SER A 76 -0.79 -16.98 -18.51
C SER A 76 -0.25 -17.10 -19.93
N GLU A 77 0.83 -16.40 -20.27
CA GLU A 77 1.56 -16.59 -21.53
C GLU A 77 2.67 -17.64 -21.34
N GLN A 78 2.29 -18.92 -21.23
CA GLN A 78 3.25 -19.99 -21.52
C GLN A 78 3.54 -19.99 -23.03
N PRO A 79 4.80 -20.02 -23.48
CA PRO A 79 5.07 -20.23 -24.88
C PRO A 79 4.56 -21.62 -25.25
N VAL A 80 3.52 -21.68 -26.09
CA VAL A 80 3.14 -22.92 -26.77
C VAL A 80 4.40 -23.35 -27.53
N SER A 81 5.01 -24.44 -27.09
CA SER A 81 6.20 -24.97 -27.76
C SER A 81 5.82 -25.21 -29.22
N PRO A 82 6.58 -24.69 -30.21
CA PRO A 82 6.30 -24.98 -31.61
C PRO A 82 6.26 -26.49 -31.78
N GLY A 83 5.12 -26.99 -32.24
CA GLY A 83 4.87 -28.41 -32.40
C GLY A 83 6.03 -29.05 -33.15
N ARG A 84 6.55 -30.16 -32.61
CA ARG A 84 7.39 -31.06 -33.40
C ARG A 84 6.51 -31.59 -34.51
N THR A 85 6.63 -30.95 -35.68
CA THR A 85 6.04 -31.43 -36.93
C THR A 85 6.54 -32.84 -37.18
N ALA A 86 5.58 -33.71 -37.47
CA ALA A 86 5.79 -35.10 -37.83
C ALA A 86 6.82 -35.21 -38.95
N ARG A 87 7.83 -36.07 -38.76
CA ARG A 87 8.62 -36.61 -39.87
C ARG A 87 8.21 -38.06 -40.10
N HIS A 88 7.27 -38.18 -41.02
CA HIS A 88 7.11 -39.20 -42.06
C HIS A 88 8.06 -40.43 -41.99
N SER A 89 7.43 -41.60 -41.83
CA SER A 89 7.55 -42.79 -42.71
C SER A 89 8.91 -43.10 -43.35
N ARG A 90 9.40 -44.32 -43.08
CA ARG A 90 10.11 -45.27 -43.98
C ARG A 90 10.24 -46.59 -43.20
N GLN A 91 9.38 -47.58 -43.39
CA GLN A 91 9.41 -48.67 -44.39
C GLN A 91 10.68 -49.53 -44.36
N ARG A 92 10.46 -50.87 -44.31
CA ARG A 92 11.37 -52.02 -44.60
C ARG A 92 12.34 -52.38 -43.46
N ALA A 93 12.60 -53.64 -43.12
CA ALA A 93 12.35 -54.93 -43.76
C ALA A 93 12.08 -56.01 -42.69
#